data_AF-A0A2U2X9V3-F1
#
_entry.id   AF-A0A2U2X9V3-F1
#
_cell.length_a   1.000
_cell.length_b   1.000
_cell.length_c   1.000
_cell.angle_alpha   90.00
_cell.angle_beta   90.00
_cell.angle_gamma   90.00
#
_symmetry.space_group_name_H-M   'P 1'
#
loop_
_entity.id
_entity.type
_entity.pdbx_description
1 polymer ?
#
loop_
_entity_poly.entity_id
_entity_poly.type
_entity_poly.pdbx_seq_one_letter_code
_entity_poly.pdbx_strand_id
1 'polypeptide(L)'
;MKLKRILKIALLIVSIALTGFLVALMYTVFYIENARFEYSMLIPLFMIPTGILSIGYHFKTIKFYSLKSKATGFKDVVLWVGNTLFATSQVLTALYLSYSLYLLYQTNQNTEVYIAYIVCLLMFIFGLCLFLETYHLYKRIIKTEEDLFKGSIDDITGIDQNQD
;
A
#
# COMPACT_ATOMS: atom_id res chain seq x y z
N MET A 1 -7.16 14.36 12.49
CA MET A 1 -5.93 13.53 12.66
C MET A 1 -6.19 12.07 13.01
N LYS A 2 -7.16 11.74 13.88
CA LYS A 2 -7.46 10.34 14.29
C LYS A 2 -7.82 9.42 13.11
N LEU A 3 -8.71 9.86 12.21
CA LEU A 3 -9.14 9.06 11.05
C LEU A 3 -8.00 8.65 10.12
N LYS A 4 -7.06 9.56 9.80
CA LYS A 4 -5.90 9.26 8.95
C LYS A 4 -4.98 8.21 9.58
N ARG A 5 -4.83 8.25 10.91
CA ARG A 5 -4.06 7.26 11.65
C ARG A 5 -4.76 5.90 11.67
N ILE A 6 -6.09 5.88 11.85
CA ILE A 6 -6.89 4.65 11.77
C ILE A 6 -6.76 4.00 10.39
N LEU A 7 -6.91 4.79 9.31
CA LEU A 7 -6.73 4.30 7.94
C LEU A 7 -5.33 3.71 7.73
N LYS A 8 -4.29 4.39 8.23
CA LYS A 8 -2.90 3.90 8.13
C LYS A 8 -2.70 2.55 8.83
N ILE A 9 -3.31 2.36 9.99
CA ILE A 9 -3.28 1.11 10.76
C ILE A 9 -4.07 0.02 10.04
N ALA A 10 -5.26 0.34 9.52
CA ALA A 10 -6.06 -0.60 8.75
C ALA A 10 -5.30 -1.10 7.51
N LEU A 11 -4.66 -0.19 6.77
CA LEU A 11 -3.82 -0.56 5.62
C LEU A 11 -2.65 -1.47 6.03
N LEU A 12 -2.00 -1.19 7.15
CA LEU A 12 -0.93 -2.05 7.67
C LEU A 12 -1.43 -3.47 7.99
N ILE A 13 -2.56 -3.59 8.71
CA ILE A 13 -3.13 -4.89 9.09
C ILE A 13 -3.49 -5.69 7.83
N VAL A 14 -4.12 -5.04 6.84
CA VAL A 14 -4.49 -5.70 5.59
C VAL A 14 -3.25 -6.10 4.78
N SER A 15 -2.20 -5.26 4.72
CA SER A 15 -0.92 -5.64 4.09
C SER A 15 -0.29 -6.86 4.75
N ILE A 16 -0.33 -6.97 6.09
CA ILE A 16 0.15 -8.14 6.82
C ILE A 16 -0.68 -9.38 6.45
N ALA A 17 -2.01 -9.26 6.51
CA ALA A 17 -2.92 -10.37 6.22
C ALA A 17 -2.75 -10.89 4.79
N LEU A 18 -2.69 -10.00 3.79
CA LEU A 18 -2.52 -10.38 2.39
C LEU A 18 -1.16 -11.00 2.12
N THR A 19 -0.08 -10.44 2.69
CA THR A 19 1.26 -11.01 2.54
C THR A 19 1.33 -12.40 3.18
N GLY A 20 0.78 -12.56 4.39
CA GLY A 20 0.71 -13.85 5.06
C GLY A 20 -0.12 -14.88 4.29
N PHE A 21 -1.25 -14.46 3.72
CA PHE A 21 -2.07 -15.31 2.86
C PHE A 21 -1.31 -15.78 1.62
N LEU A 22 -0.59 -14.89 0.93
CA LEU A 22 0.23 -15.26 -0.23
C LEU A 22 1.34 -16.23 0.14
N VAL A 23 2.01 -16.04 1.28
CA VAL A 23 3.02 -16.99 1.77
C VAL A 23 2.41 -18.36 2.02
N ALA A 24 1.26 -18.41 2.70
CA ALA A 24 0.57 -19.67 2.97
C ALA A 24 0.12 -20.37 1.67
N LEU A 25 -0.42 -19.61 0.71
CA LEU A 25 -0.84 -20.12 -0.60
C LEU A 25 0.35 -20.73 -1.35
N MET A 26 1.45 -19.98 -1.48
CA MET A 26 2.64 -20.46 -2.18
C MET A 26 3.28 -21.66 -1.46
N TYR A 27 3.23 -21.69 -0.13
CA TYR A 27 3.68 -22.84 0.64
C TYR A 27 2.84 -24.09 0.32
N THR A 28 1.51 -23.97 0.31
CA THR A 28 0.61 -25.07 -0.04
C THR A 28 0.89 -25.59 -1.45
N VAL A 29 0.98 -24.70 -2.44
CA VAL A 29 1.20 -25.07 -3.85
C VAL A 29 2.52 -25.84 -4.04
N PHE A 30 3.62 -25.34 -3.47
CA PHE A 30 4.92 -25.99 -3.67
C PHE A 30 5.16 -27.22 -2.80
N TYR A 31 4.77 -27.18 -1.52
CA TYR A 31 5.17 -28.21 -0.56
C TYR A 31 4.08 -29.25 -0.31
N ILE A 32 2.81 -28.85 -0.30
CA ILE A 32 1.69 -29.77 -0.04
C ILE A 32 1.28 -30.43 -1.36
N GLU A 33 1.02 -29.62 -2.39
CA GLU A 33 0.55 -30.12 -3.68
C GLU A 33 1.68 -30.62 -4.58
N ASN A 34 2.95 -30.33 -4.24
CA ASN A 34 4.12 -30.64 -5.07
C ASN A 34 3.96 -30.18 -6.52
N ALA A 35 3.28 -29.04 -6.72
CA ALA A 35 3.04 -28.50 -8.04
C ALA A 35 4.37 -28.08 -8.70
N ARG A 36 4.47 -28.30 -10.01
CA ARG A 36 5.59 -27.77 -10.79
C ARG A 36 5.46 -26.26 -10.88
N PHE A 37 6.60 -25.57 -10.92
CA PHE A 37 6.62 -24.13 -11.12
C PHE A 37 6.01 -23.77 -12.48
N GLU A 38 4.99 -22.91 -12.45
CA GLU A 38 4.39 -22.30 -13.64
C GLU A 38 4.64 -20.79 -13.63
N TYR A 39 4.77 -20.19 -14.82
CA TYR A 39 4.99 -18.74 -14.94
C TYR A 39 3.86 -17.89 -14.33
N SER A 40 2.64 -18.42 -14.27
CA SER A 40 1.48 -17.82 -13.59
C SER A 40 1.75 -17.57 -12.09
N MET A 41 2.61 -18.38 -11.47
CA MET A 41 2.96 -18.30 -10.05
C MET A 41 3.97 -17.18 -9.75
N LEU A 42 4.59 -16.57 -10.77
CA LEU A 42 5.60 -15.54 -10.58
C LEU A 42 5.02 -14.27 -9.94
N ILE A 43 3.78 -13.90 -10.30
CA ILE A 43 3.09 -12.74 -9.74
C ILE A 43 2.90 -12.89 -8.22
N PRO A 44 2.20 -13.91 -7.69
CA PRO A 44 2.03 -14.05 -6.23
C PRO A 44 3.37 -14.20 -5.50
N LEU A 45 4.38 -14.82 -6.13
CA LEU A 45 5.72 -14.96 -5.55
C LEU A 45 6.47 -13.62 -5.45
N PHE A 46 6.32 -12.74 -6.44
CA PHE A 46 6.85 -11.36 -6.42
C PHE A 46 6.08 -10.45 -5.44
N MET A 47 4.80 -10.73 -5.22
CA MET A 47 3.97 -9.97 -4.26
C MET A 47 4.40 -10.18 -2.81
N ILE A 48 5.08 -11.29 -2.48
CA ILE A 48 5.58 -11.56 -1.13
C ILE A 48 6.67 -10.56 -0.69
N PRO A 49 7.83 -10.43 -1.38
CA PRO A 49 8.87 -9.50 -0.97
C PRO A 49 8.40 -8.04 -1.04
N THR A 50 7.59 -7.68 -2.05
CA THR A 50 7.02 -6.32 -2.13
C THR A 50 6.01 -6.06 -1.01
N GLY A 51 5.23 -7.07 -0.60
CA GLY A 51 4.36 -7.02 0.58
C GLY A 51 5.14 -6.79 1.88
N ILE A 52 6.26 -7.48 2.08
CA ILE A 52 7.15 -7.27 3.24
C ILE A 52 7.69 -5.82 3.25
N LEU A 53 8.11 -5.30 2.09
CA LEU A 53 8.55 -3.91 1.98
C LEU A 53 7.41 -2.92 2.26
N SER A 54 6.19 -3.19 1.79
CA SER A 54 4.99 -2.39 2.12
C SER A 54 4.72 -2.38 3.62
N ILE A 55 4.80 -3.53 4.30
CA ILE A 55 4.66 -3.62 5.76
C ILE A 55 5.73 -2.76 6.46
N GLY A 56 6.99 -2.89 6.06
CA GLY A 56 8.09 -2.07 6.58
C GLY A 56 7.88 -0.57 6.36
N TYR A 57 7.40 -0.19 5.17
CA TYR A 57 7.00 1.18 4.84
C TYR A 57 5.92 1.68 5.81
N HIS A 58 4.86 0.91 6.05
CA HIS A 58 3.78 1.29 6.97
C HIS A 58 4.25 1.46 8.42
N PHE A 59 5.09 0.55 8.92
CA PHE A 59 5.69 0.69 10.26
C PHE A 59 6.54 1.95 10.39
N LYS A 60 7.39 2.24 9.41
CA LYS A 60 8.30 3.39 9.48
C LYS A 60 7.58 4.72 9.31
N THR A 61 6.47 4.74 8.57
CA THR A 61 5.71 5.96 8.27
C THR A 61 4.56 6.26 9.24
N ILE A 62 4.13 5.29 10.06
CA ILE A 62 3.07 5.50 11.06
C ILE A 62 3.37 6.66 12.02
N LYS A 63 4.66 6.86 12.34
CA LYS A 63 5.12 7.93 13.24
C LYS A 63 4.81 9.33 12.70
N PHE A 64 4.72 9.50 11.38
CA PHE A 64 4.38 10.79 10.76
C PHE A 64 2.91 11.17 10.97
N TYR A 65 2.07 10.24 11.41
CA TYR A 65 0.67 10.48 11.76
C TYR A 65 0.46 10.73 13.26
N SER A 66 1.54 10.82 14.03
CA SER A 66 1.52 11.30 15.43
C SER A 66 1.39 12.83 15.49
N LEU A 67 0.68 13.33 16.50
CA LEU A 67 0.46 14.76 16.76
C LEU A 67 1.76 15.54 16.98
N LYS A 68 2.83 14.88 17.43
CA LYS A 68 4.11 15.53 17.80
C LYS A 68 5.20 15.41 16.74
N SER A 69 4.93 14.72 15.63
CA SER A 69 5.96 14.38 14.63
C SER A 69 5.90 15.35 13.46
N LYS A 70 7.00 16.09 13.23
CA LYS A 70 7.23 16.76 11.94
C LYS A 70 7.51 15.67 10.91
N ALA A 71 6.77 15.69 9.80
CA ALA A 71 6.92 14.71 8.72
C ALA A 71 8.14 15.07 7.86
N THR A 72 9.33 15.04 8.43
CA THR A 72 10.58 15.37 7.74
C THR A 72 11.44 14.14 7.51
N GLY A 73 12.16 14.11 6.39
CA GLY A 73 13.31 13.22 6.22
C GLY A 73 13.02 11.74 5.97
N PHE A 74 11.84 11.35 5.49
CA PHE A 74 11.63 9.96 5.04
C PHE A 74 12.25 9.74 3.65
N LYS A 75 13.56 9.43 3.62
CA LYS A 75 14.37 9.26 2.40
C LYS A 75 14.54 7.81 1.95
N ASP A 76 13.77 6.88 2.51
CA ASP A 76 13.94 5.46 2.24
C ASP A 76 13.26 5.06 0.92
N VAL A 77 13.97 5.26 -0.19
CA VAL A 77 13.49 5.02 -1.55
C VAL A 77 13.04 3.57 -1.75
N VAL A 78 13.72 2.61 -1.13
CA VAL A 78 13.38 1.19 -1.24
C VAL A 78 11.99 0.91 -0.68
N LEU A 79 11.64 1.52 0.45
CA LEU A 79 10.32 1.35 1.06
C LEU A 79 9.22 2.06 0.27
N TRP A 80 9.52 3.23 -0.32
CA TRP A 80 8.59 3.91 -1.23
C TRP A 80 8.27 3.04 -2.44
N VAL A 81 9.32 2.62 -3.16
CA VAL A 81 9.19 1.79 -4.36
C VAL A 81 8.54 0.46 -4.02
N GLY A 82 8.94 -0.19 -2.92
CA GLY A 82 8.34 -1.45 -2.47
C GLY A 82 6.84 -1.34 -2.22
N ASN A 83 6.38 -0.29 -1.53
CA ASN A 83 4.95 -0.07 -1.31
C ASN A 83 4.21 0.20 -2.62
N THR A 84 4.79 0.99 -3.52
CA THR A 84 4.21 1.28 -4.84
C THR A 84 4.13 0.04 -5.72
N LEU A 85 5.17 -0.80 -5.75
CA LEU A 85 5.17 -2.07 -6.48
C LEU A 85 4.12 -3.02 -5.91
N PHE A 86 4.01 -3.12 -4.59
CA PHE A 86 2.97 -3.93 -3.95
C PHE A 86 1.57 -3.43 -4.32
N ALA A 87 1.31 -2.12 -4.21
CA ALA A 87 0.03 -1.52 -4.62
C ALA A 87 -0.29 -1.79 -6.10
N THR A 88 0.69 -1.62 -6.98
CA THR A 88 0.55 -1.90 -8.42
C THR A 88 0.20 -3.35 -8.67
N SER A 89 0.92 -4.27 -8.03
CA SER A 89 0.68 -5.71 -8.17
C SER A 89 -0.72 -6.11 -7.69
N GLN A 90 -1.21 -5.56 -6.58
CA GLN A 90 -2.56 -5.79 -6.09
C GLN A 90 -3.63 -5.34 -7.10
N VAL A 91 -3.46 -4.13 -7.66
CA VAL A 91 -4.37 -3.59 -8.68
C VAL A 91 -4.37 -4.47 -9.95
N LEU A 92 -3.20 -4.84 -10.45
CA LEU A 92 -3.07 -5.66 -11.65
C LEU A 92 -3.66 -7.06 -11.44
N THR A 93 -3.37 -7.70 -10.31
CA THR A 93 -3.95 -9.01 -9.97
C THR A 93 -5.47 -8.92 -9.85
N ALA A 94 -6.01 -7.85 -9.26
CA ALA A 94 -7.45 -7.65 -9.13
C ALA A 94 -8.13 -7.49 -10.49
N LEU A 95 -7.51 -6.74 -11.41
CA LEU A 95 -8.00 -6.57 -12.78
C LEU A 95 -7.94 -7.90 -13.56
N TYR A 96 -6.82 -8.62 -13.46
CA TYR A 96 -6.63 -9.92 -14.10
C TYR A 96 -7.67 -10.95 -13.64
N LEU A 97 -7.87 -11.06 -12.32
CA LEU A 97 -8.87 -11.97 -11.74
C LEU A 97 -10.29 -11.56 -12.12
N SER A 98 -10.61 -10.26 -12.10
CA SER A 98 -11.92 -9.75 -12.51
C SER A 98 -12.23 -10.06 -13.97
N TYR A 99 -11.24 -9.96 -14.85
CA TYR A 99 -11.37 -10.34 -16.26
C TYR A 99 -11.54 -11.85 -16.44
N SER A 100 -10.78 -12.65 -15.69
CA SER A 100 -10.90 -14.12 -15.71
C SER A 100 -12.30 -14.58 -15.24
N LEU A 101 -12.82 -13.95 -14.18
CA LEU A 101 -14.17 -14.20 -13.68
C LEU A 101 -15.26 -13.75 -14.67
N TYR A 102 -15.01 -12.73 -15.47
CA TYR A 102 -15.94 -12.28 -16.50
C TYR A 102 -16.16 -13.35 -17.57
N LEU A 103 -15.05 -13.93 -18.06
CA LEU A 103 -15.08 -15.02 -19.02
C LEU A 103 -15.77 -16.26 -18.43
N LEU A 104 -15.50 -16.55 -17.16
CA LEU A 104 -16.16 -17.65 -16.45
C LEU A 104 -17.66 -17.40 -16.29
N TYR A 105 -18.08 -16.19 -15.92
CA TYR A 105 -19.48 -15.80 -15.75
C TYR A 105 -20.29 -15.94 -17.03
N GLN A 106 -19.72 -15.57 -18.18
CA GLN A 106 -20.37 -15.76 -19.48
C GLN A 106 -20.71 -17.23 -19.75
N THR A 107 -19.87 -18.14 -19.23
CA THR A 107 -20.02 -19.58 -19.45
C THR A 107 -20.87 -20.23 -18.35
N ASN A 108 -20.82 -19.71 -17.13
CA ASN A 108 -21.45 -20.30 -15.95
C ASN A 108 -21.94 -19.21 -14.99
N GLN A 109 -23.26 -18.96 -14.99
CA GLN A 109 -23.92 -17.91 -14.20
C GLN A 109 -24.12 -18.30 -12.72
N ASN A 110 -23.06 -18.77 -12.07
CA ASN A 110 -23.11 -19.23 -10.69
C ASN A 110 -22.94 -18.06 -9.70
N THR A 111 -23.65 -18.13 -8.57
CA THR A 111 -23.58 -17.16 -7.45
C THR A 111 -22.17 -17.06 -6.86
N GLU A 112 -21.39 -18.14 -6.90
CA GLU A 112 -19.99 -18.16 -6.43
C GLU A 112 -19.10 -17.17 -7.20
N VAL A 113 -19.38 -16.96 -8.49
CA VAL A 113 -18.65 -16.00 -9.34
C VAL A 113 -18.89 -14.57 -8.85
N TYR A 114 -20.10 -14.25 -8.38
CA TYR A 114 -20.40 -12.94 -7.79
C TYR A 114 -19.63 -12.68 -6.49
N ILE A 115 -19.49 -13.69 -5.63
CA ILE A 115 -18.71 -13.56 -4.40
C ILE A 115 -17.23 -13.29 -4.73
N ALA A 116 -16.68 -14.03 -5.70
CA ALA A 116 -15.31 -13.84 -6.16
C ALA A 116 -15.09 -12.43 -6.75
N TYR A 117 -16.09 -11.86 -7.43
CA TYR A 117 -16.05 -10.47 -7.91
C TYR A 117 -15.93 -9.45 -6.78
N ILE A 118 -16.70 -9.62 -5.71
CA ILE A 118 -16.64 -8.72 -4.54
C ILE A 118 -15.24 -8.76 -3.92
N VAL A 119 -14.63 -9.94 -3.81
CA VAL A 119 -13.25 -10.10 -3.32
C VAL A 119 -12.26 -9.36 -4.21
N CYS A 120 -12.38 -9.50 -5.54
CA CYS A 120 -11.52 -8.77 -6.49
C CYS A 120 -11.68 -7.26 -6.36
N LEU A 121 -12.92 -6.77 -6.22
CA LEU A 121 -13.19 -5.35 -6.03
C LEU A 121 -12.57 -4.80 -4.73
N LEU A 122 -12.67 -5.55 -3.62
CA LEU A 122 -12.03 -5.16 -2.36
C LEU A 122 -10.51 -5.09 -2.49
N MET A 123 -9.90 -6.05 -3.19
CA MET A 123 -8.46 -6.07 -3.44
C MET A 123 -8.02 -4.88 -4.32
N PHE A 124 -8.81 -4.53 -5.33
CA PHE A 124 -8.59 -3.35 -6.17
C PHE A 124 -8.65 -2.05 -5.36
N ILE A 125 -9.71 -1.86 -4.55
CA ILE A 125 -9.88 -0.69 -3.69
C ILE A 125 -8.71 -0.57 -2.72
N PHE A 126 -8.28 -1.69 -2.11
CA PHE A 126 -7.13 -1.71 -1.21
C PHE A 126 -5.85 -1.24 -1.91
N GLY A 127 -5.57 -1.75 -3.12
CA GLY A 127 -4.42 -1.30 -3.92
C GLY A 127 -4.47 0.21 -4.21
N LEU A 128 -5.64 0.76 -4.56
CA LEU A 128 -5.81 2.20 -4.74
C LEU A 128 -5.58 3.00 -3.46
N CYS A 129 -6.06 2.50 -2.31
CA CYS A 129 -5.83 3.17 -1.03
C CYS A 129 -4.35 3.24 -0.67
N LEU A 130 -3.55 2.23 -1.00
CA LEU A 130 -2.09 2.28 -0.83
C LEU A 130 -1.45 3.40 -1.66
N PHE A 131 -1.87 3.58 -2.92
CA PHE A 131 -1.39 4.68 -3.76
C PHE A 131 -1.77 6.05 -3.20
N LEU A 132 -3.04 6.23 -2.81
CA LEU A 132 -3.52 7.49 -2.24
C LEU A 132 -2.78 7.84 -0.96
N GLU A 133 -2.51 6.85 -0.11
CA GLU A 133 -1.74 7.04 1.11
C GLU A 133 -0.30 7.49 0.81
N THR A 134 0.35 6.80 -0.13
CA THR A 134 1.71 7.09 -0.62
C THR A 134 1.78 8.54 -1.12
N TYR A 135 0.86 8.93 -2.00
CA TYR A 135 0.79 10.28 -2.55
C TYR A 135 0.52 11.34 -1.46
N HIS A 136 -0.41 11.07 -0.54
CA HIS A 136 -0.74 11.99 0.54
C HIS A 136 0.45 12.22 1.48
N LEU A 137 1.21 11.17 1.80
CA LEU A 137 2.40 11.28 2.63
C LEU A 137 3.50 12.06 1.91
N TYR A 138 3.74 11.79 0.63
CA TYR A 138 4.73 12.49 -0.19
C TYR A 138 4.45 14.01 -0.22
N LYS A 139 3.21 14.39 -0.54
CA LYS A 139 2.79 15.79 -0.57
C LYS A 139 2.96 16.47 0.79
N ARG A 140 2.73 15.75 1.89
CA ARG A 140 2.89 16.28 3.24
C ARG A 140 4.36 16.54 3.59
N ILE A 141 5.26 15.65 3.18
CA ILE A 141 6.70 15.81 3.43
C ILE A 141 7.20 17.06 2.72
N ILE A 142 6.91 17.22 1.43
CA ILE A 142 7.29 18.42 0.66
C ILE A 142 6.79 19.69 1.33
N LYS A 143 5.49 19.75 1.66
CA LYS A 143 4.93 20.93 2.33
C LYS A 143 5.64 21.24 3.65
N THR A 144 5.96 20.20 4.43
CA THR A 144 6.66 20.39 5.72
C THR A 144 8.09 20.91 5.51
N GLU A 145 8.77 20.46 4.46
CA GLU A 145 10.12 20.95 4.10
C GLU A 145 10.07 22.40 3.62
N GLU A 146 9.08 22.78 2.80
CA GLU A 146 8.85 24.17 2.38
C GLU A 146 8.53 25.09 3.57
N ASP A 147 7.64 24.67 4.47
CA ASP A 147 7.27 25.44 5.66
C ASP A 147 8.48 25.64 6.60
N LEU A 148 9.35 24.63 6.73
CA LEU A 148 10.60 24.74 7.49
C LEU A 148 11.62 25.66 6.83
N PHE A 149 11.73 25.62 5.50
CA PHE A 149 12.61 26.50 4.76
C PHE A 149 12.18 27.97 4.89
N LYS A 150 10.89 28.26 4.75
CA LYS A 150 10.35 29.61 4.97
C LYS A 150 10.59 30.09 6.39
N GLY A 151 10.25 29.28 7.41
CA GLY A 151 10.51 29.64 8.80
C GLY A 151 12.01 29.89 9.08
N SER A 152 12.92 29.14 8.45
CA SER A 152 14.35 29.40 8.57
C SER A 152 14.79 30.72 7.93
N ILE A 153 14.13 31.18 6.88
CA ILE A 153 14.38 32.49 6.26
C ILE A 153 13.82 33.60 7.15
N ASP A 154 12.64 33.42 7.72
CA ASP A 154 11.99 34.41 8.60
C ASP A 154 12.81 34.60 9.89
N ASP A 155 13.33 33.50 10.47
CA ASP A 155 14.25 33.53 11.63
C ASP A 155 15.56 34.27 11.30
N ILE A 156 16.10 34.15 10.08
CA ILE A 156 17.34 34.84 9.66
C ILE A 156 17.09 36.31 9.33
N THR A 157 15.93 36.63 8.74
CA THR A 157 15.57 38.00 8.37
C THR A 157 15.04 38.82 9.54
N GLY A 158 14.71 38.18 10.68
CA GLY A 158 14.27 38.84 11.90
C GLY A 158 12.89 39.51 11.77
N ILE A 159 12.09 39.09 10.79
CA ILE A 159 10.72 39.58 10.61
C ILE A 159 9.84 38.84 11.62
N ASP A 160 9.93 39.27 12.87
CA ASP A 160 9.08 38.79 13.95
C ASP A 160 7.66 39.30 13.71
N GLN A 161 6.71 38.42 13.39
CA GLN A 161 5.29 38.78 13.16
C GLN A 161 4.55 39.19 14.45
N ASN A 162 5.26 39.63 15.49
CA ASN A 162 4.70 40.25 16.68
C ASN A 162 4.61 41.78 16.52
N GLN A 163 3.86 42.22 15.51
CA GLN A 163 3.27 43.56 15.45
C GLN A 163 1.87 43.43 14.85
N ASP A 164 0.92 42.99 15.67
CA ASP A 164 -0.41 43.60 15.90
C ASP A 164 -1.32 42.69 16.75
#